data_AF-Q40939-F1
#
_entry.id   AF-Q40939-F1
#
_cell.length_a   1.000
_cell.length_b   1.000
_cell.length_c   1.000
_cell.angle_alpha   90.00
_cell.angle_beta   90.00
_cell.angle_gamma   90.00
#
_symmetry.space_group_name_H-M   'P 1'
#
loop_
_entity.id
_entity.type
_entity.pdbx_description
1 polymer ?
#
loop_
_entity_poly.entity_id
_entity_poly.type
_entity_poly.pdbx_seq_one_letter_code
_entity_poly.pdbx_strand_id
1 'polypeptide(L)'
;MGKMYSKGKGISSTTVPYRKYSCEWKGLTSQNLIKIIANLAKNNNLPPSKIGLVLRDEKLVVDTRNISGMNISKILRLKGLVPLVPEDLFYLIKKANKIKAHLSDFKHDLANRYHLNLIESHIYRLSRYYKRIFRLPKNWKYISNNNKNKLTKEKTMKDKTIPKAKNNQSTNIKHWGYRETNI
;
A
#
# COMPACT_ATOMS: atom_id res chain seq x y z
N MET A 1 -13.69 2.37 12.39
CA MET A 1 -13.78 1.90 10.98
C MET A 1 -15.25 1.70 10.59
N GLY A 2 -15.85 2.70 9.92
CA GLY A 2 -17.22 2.73 9.37
C GLY A 2 -17.42 3.99 8.50
N LYS A 3 -18.14 3.98 7.36
CA LYS A 3 -17.71 3.36 6.08
C LYS A 3 -18.18 4.21 4.89
N MET A 4 -17.35 4.31 3.84
CA MET A 4 -17.68 4.95 2.55
C MET A 4 -18.95 4.40 1.87
N TYR A 5 -19.31 3.15 2.15
CA TYR A 5 -20.44 2.43 1.54
C TYR A 5 -21.35 1.75 2.57
N SER A 6 -21.38 2.23 3.82
CA SER A 6 -22.24 1.67 4.86
C SER A 6 -22.71 2.75 5.83
N LYS A 7 -23.89 2.54 6.41
CA LYS A 7 -24.57 3.48 7.32
C LYS A 7 -23.97 3.54 8.74
N GLY A 8 -22.96 2.71 9.04
CA GLY A 8 -22.38 2.63 10.38
C GLY A 8 -21.58 3.87 10.77
N LYS A 9 -21.73 4.31 12.03
CA LYS A 9 -21.07 5.50 12.61
C LYS A 9 -19.87 5.18 13.53
N GLY A 10 -19.32 3.97 13.45
CA GLY A 10 -18.28 3.49 14.36
C GLY A 10 -16.92 4.19 14.22
N ILE A 11 -16.46 4.83 15.30
CA ILE A 11 -15.16 5.50 15.39
C ILE A 11 -14.19 4.56 16.13
N SER A 12 -13.27 3.97 15.37
CA SER A 12 -12.20 3.14 15.90
C SER A 12 -10.98 3.30 15.00
N SER A 13 -9.88 3.75 15.59
CA SER A 13 -8.61 4.06 14.92
C SER A 13 -7.47 4.06 15.93
N THR A 14 -6.26 3.77 15.47
CA THR A 14 -5.04 3.90 16.28
C THR A 14 -4.75 5.36 16.56
N THR A 15 -4.36 5.67 17.80
CA THR A 15 -3.81 6.97 18.20
C THR A 15 -2.29 6.89 18.26
N VAL A 16 -1.63 7.78 17.52
CA VAL A 16 -0.15 7.84 17.52
C VAL A 16 0.29 8.55 18.81
N PRO A 17 1.33 8.07 19.51
CA PRO A 17 1.85 8.74 20.69
C PRO A 17 2.33 10.16 20.34
N TYR A 18 2.21 11.09 21.30
CA TYR A 18 2.66 12.47 21.11
C TYR A 18 4.17 12.56 20.82
N ARG A 19 4.97 11.68 21.43
CA ARG A 19 6.41 11.63 21.27
C ARG A 19 6.82 11.27 19.84
N LYS A 20 7.58 12.16 19.19
CA LYS A 20 8.05 12.02 17.80
C LYS A 20 9.44 11.38 17.66
N TYR A 21 10.23 11.34 18.73
CA TYR A 21 11.59 10.79 18.71
C TYR A 21 11.62 9.38 19.31
N SER A 22 12.44 8.50 18.75
CA SER A 22 12.63 7.17 19.35
C SER A 22 13.28 7.26 20.73
N CYS A 23 13.09 6.22 21.54
CA CYS A 23 13.84 6.08 22.79
C CYS A 23 15.28 5.68 22.49
N GLU A 24 16.24 6.28 23.19
CA GLU A 24 17.68 6.14 22.92
C GLU A 24 18.21 4.73 23.22
N TRP A 25 17.68 4.07 24.27
CA TRP A 25 18.10 2.73 24.72
C TRP A 25 17.96 1.62 23.67
N LYS A 26 17.23 1.87 22.57
CA LYS A 26 16.97 0.86 21.55
C LYS A 26 18.15 0.64 20.60
N GLY A 27 19.08 1.60 20.48
CA GLY A 27 20.26 1.50 19.61
C GLY A 27 19.96 1.23 18.12
N LEU A 28 18.71 1.36 17.67
CA LEU A 28 18.30 0.99 16.32
C LEU A 28 18.56 2.16 15.36
N THR A 29 19.64 2.06 14.59
CA THR A 29 19.97 3.06 13.58
C THR A 29 19.00 3.01 12.39
N SER A 30 18.80 4.15 11.72
CA SER A 30 17.97 4.25 10.51
C SER A 30 18.43 3.26 9.42
N GLN A 31 19.75 3.06 9.27
CA GLN A 31 20.32 2.11 8.32
C GLN A 31 19.92 0.66 8.63
N ASN A 32 20.00 0.25 9.90
CA ASN A 32 19.60 -1.09 10.32
C ASN A 32 18.10 -1.32 10.14
N LEU A 33 17.26 -0.32 10.45
CA LEU A 33 15.83 -0.39 10.22
C LEU A 33 15.50 -0.58 8.72
N ILE A 34 16.16 0.17 7.82
CA ILE A 34 15.97 0.04 6.38
C ILE A 34 16.38 -1.36 5.88
N LYS A 35 17.47 -1.93 6.41
CA LYS A 35 17.90 -3.30 6.09
C LYS A 35 16.85 -4.32 6.52
N ILE A 36 16.32 -4.20 7.75
CA ILE A 36 15.28 -5.09 8.27
C ILE A 36 14.03 -5.02 7.38
N ILE A 37 13.55 -3.82 7.05
CA ILE A 37 12.39 -3.61 6.17
C ILE A 37 12.62 -4.25 4.80
N ALA A 38 13.80 -4.04 4.21
CA ALA A 38 14.14 -4.61 2.90
C ALA A 38 14.19 -6.15 2.95
N ASN A 39 14.71 -6.74 4.03
CA ASN A 39 14.76 -8.19 4.22
C ASN A 39 13.36 -8.79 4.38
N LEU A 40 12.49 -8.16 5.19
CA LEU A 40 11.10 -8.61 5.36
C LEU A 40 10.31 -8.56 4.04
N ALA A 41 10.56 -7.53 3.22
CA ALA A 41 9.93 -7.42 1.92
C ALA A 41 10.45 -8.45 0.91
N LYS A 42 11.76 -8.75 0.90
CA LYS A 42 12.35 -9.72 -0.03
C LYS A 42 12.10 -11.17 0.36
N ASN A 43 12.44 -11.53 1.59
CA ASN A 43 12.49 -12.93 2.02
C ASN A 43 11.09 -13.48 2.28
N ASN A 44 10.25 -12.67 2.94
CA ASN A 44 8.93 -13.11 3.38
C ASN A 44 7.81 -12.58 2.47
N ASN A 45 8.17 -11.80 1.43
CA ASN A 45 7.24 -11.17 0.48
C ASN A 45 6.06 -10.45 1.18
N LEU A 46 6.34 -9.84 2.33
CA LEU A 46 5.31 -9.20 3.15
C LEU A 46 4.95 -7.82 2.58
N PRO A 47 3.66 -7.48 2.54
CA PRO A 47 3.24 -6.16 2.14
C PRO A 47 3.50 -5.12 3.26
N PRO A 48 3.62 -3.83 2.94
CA PRO A 48 3.97 -2.77 3.88
C PRO A 48 3.10 -2.75 5.15
N SER A 49 1.79 -3.00 5.05
CA SER A 49 0.93 -3.05 6.24
C SER A 49 1.31 -4.17 7.21
N LYS A 50 1.68 -5.36 6.71
CA LYS A 50 2.15 -6.47 7.56
C LYS A 50 3.55 -6.23 8.10
N ILE A 51 4.44 -5.61 7.31
CA ILE A 51 5.78 -5.23 7.79
C ILE A 51 5.66 -4.31 9.02
N GLY A 52 4.72 -3.36 9.02
CA GLY A 52 4.47 -2.51 10.18
C GLY A 52 4.07 -3.29 11.44
N LEU A 53 3.24 -4.33 11.29
CA LEU A 53 2.85 -5.21 12.42
C LEU A 53 4.06 -5.96 12.97
N VAL A 54 4.86 -6.59 12.09
CA VAL A 54 6.08 -7.32 12.48
C VAL A 54 7.06 -6.40 13.20
N LEU A 55 7.27 -5.20 12.66
CA LEU A 55 8.16 -4.21 13.29
C LEU A 55 7.66 -3.79 14.68
N ARG A 56 6.35 -3.67 14.86
CA ARG A 56 5.74 -3.31 16.15
C ARG A 56 5.82 -4.46 17.15
N ASP A 57 5.43 -5.65 16.74
CA ASP A 57 5.19 -6.78 17.64
C ASP A 57 6.51 -7.52 17.97
N GLU A 58 7.40 -7.71 16.98
CA GLU A 58 8.66 -8.45 17.18
C GLU A 58 9.85 -7.54 17.46
N LYS A 59 9.91 -6.38 16.79
CA LYS A 59 11.05 -5.44 16.90
C LYS A 59 10.74 -4.25 17.78
N LEU A 60 9.56 -4.19 18.40
CA LEU A 60 9.11 -3.13 19.31
C LEU A 60 9.19 -1.71 18.71
N VAL A 61 9.13 -1.57 17.39
CA VAL A 61 9.16 -0.28 16.67
C VAL A 61 7.72 0.20 16.50
N VAL A 62 7.33 1.19 17.30
CA VAL A 62 5.97 1.76 17.22
C VAL A 62 5.73 2.49 15.91
N ASP A 63 6.68 3.34 15.50
CA ASP A 63 6.60 4.09 14.24
C ASP A 63 7.97 4.19 13.57
N THR A 64 8.02 3.79 12.30
CA THR A 64 9.22 3.89 11.47
C THR A 64 9.65 5.33 11.19
N ARG A 65 8.71 6.27 11.20
CA ARG A 65 8.97 7.70 10.96
C ARG A 65 9.86 8.31 12.03
N ASN A 66 9.73 7.85 13.28
CA ASN A 66 10.47 8.39 14.42
C ASN A 66 11.97 8.07 14.36
N ILE A 67 12.36 7.03 13.60
CA ILE A 67 13.75 6.58 13.47
C ILE A 67 14.33 6.97 12.10
N SER A 68 13.58 6.69 11.02
CA SER A 68 14.08 6.86 9.65
C SER A 68 13.67 8.19 9.01
N GLY A 69 12.66 8.88 9.56
CA GLY A 69 12.06 10.07 8.93
C GLY A 69 11.20 9.74 7.69
N MET A 70 11.01 8.46 7.38
CA MET A 70 10.35 7.99 6.17
C MET A 70 9.33 6.90 6.49
N ASN A 71 8.22 6.87 5.74
CA ASN A 71 7.24 5.79 5.81
C ASN A 71 7.80 4.52 5.16
N ILE A 72 7.31 3.35 5.59
CA ILE A 72 7.66 2.03 5.02
C ILE A 72 7.52 2.02 3.49
N SER A 73 6.40 2.51 2.95
CA SER A 73 6.18 2.55 1.49
C SER A 73 7.17 3.44 0.75
N LYS A 74 7.72 4.48 1.40
CA LYS A 74 8.75 5.35 0.82
C LYS A 74 10.12 4.64 0.82
N ILE A 75 10.44 3.92 1.91
CA ILE A 75 11.66 3.12 2.03
C ILE A 75 11.69 2.02 0.97
N LEU A 76 10.61 1.26 0.82
CA LEU A 76 10.49 0.21 -0.19
C LEU A 76 10.65 0.78 -1.61
N ARG A 77 10.09 1.97 -1.86
CA ARG A 77 10.19 2.63 -3.17
C ARG A 77 11.63 2.99 -3.52
N LEU A 78 12.37 3.56 -2.57
CA LEU A 78 13.78 3.88 -2.79
C LEU A 78 14.62 2.64 -3.03
N LYS A 79 14.26 1.50 -2.43
CA LYS A 79 14.92 0.22 -2.65
C LYS A 79 14.44 -0.53 -3.90
N GLY A 80 13.42 -0.03 -4.61
CA GLY A 80 12.87 -0.69 -5.79
C GLY A 80 12.09 -1.98 -5.49
N LEU A 81 11.62 -2.16 -4.24
CA LEU A 81 10.92 -3.37 -3.77
C LEU A 81 9.40 -3.18 -3.69
N VAL A 82 8.86 -2.18 -4.39
CA VAL A 82 7.44 -1.86 -4.34
C VAL A 82 6.67 -2.71 -5.36
N PRO A 83 5.53 -3.29 -4.98
CA PRO A 83 4.68 -4.02 -5.92
C PRO A 83 4.15 -3.10 -7.02
N LEU A 84 3.94 -3.66 -8.22
CA LEU A 84 3.41 -2.92 -9.37
C LEU A 84 2.03 -2.31 -9.08
N VAL A 85 1.18 -3.07 -8.39
CA VAL A 85 -0.15 -2.63 -7.99
C VAL A 85 -0.12 -2.25 -6.50
N PRO A 86 -0.65 -1.08 -6.11
CA PRO A 86 -0.77 -0.70 -4.71
C PRO A 86 -1.53 -1.75 -3.87
N GLU A 87 -1.10 -1.94 -2.62
CA GLU A 87 -1.61 -2.96 -1.70
C GLU A 87 -3.14 -2.91 -1.54
N ASP A 88 -3.67 -1.72 -1.29
CA ASP A 88 -5.10 -1.48 -1.06
C ASP A 88 -5.94 -1.83 -2.30
N LEU A 89 -5.44 -1.52 -3.50
CA LEU A 89 -6.10 -1.88 -4.75
C LEU A 89 -6.04 -3.39 -5.00
N PHE A 90 -4.88 -4.02 -4.72
CA PHE A 90 -4.69 -5.46 -4.85
C PHE A 90 -5.67 -6.25 -3.98
N TYR A 91 -5.85 -5.87 -2.71
CA TYR A 91 -6.77 -6.57 -1.82
C TYR A 91 -8.25 -6.35 -2.16
N LEU A 92 -8.64 -5.20 -2.72
CA LEU A 92 -9.99 -5.01 -3.24
C LEU A 92 -10.27 -5.92 -4.44
N ILE A 93 -9.32 -6.00 -5.38
CA ILE A 93 -9.42 -6.90 -6.55
C ILE A 93 -9.50 -8.36 -6.08
N LYS A 94 -8.64 -8.77 -5.14
CA LYS A 94 -8.67 -10.11 -4.55
C LYS A 94 -10.02 -10.44 -3.92
N LYS A 95 -10.61 -9.49 -3.19
CA LYS A 95 -11.94 -9.64 -2.59
C LYS A 95 -13.04 -9.73 -3.65
N ALA A 96 -13.01 -8.87 -4.67
CA ALA A 96 -13.96 -8.91 -5.78
C ALA A 96 -13.93 -10.26 -6.51
N ASN A 97 -12.73 -10.79 -6.79
CA ASN A 97 -12.56 -12.08 -7.43
C ASN A 97 -13.13 -13.23 -6.58
N LYS A 98 -12.98 -13.17 -5.25
CA LYS A 98 -13.59 -14.15 -4.33
C LYS A 98 -15.12 -14.12 -4.39
N ILE A 99 -15.72 -12.93 -4.40
CA ILE A 99 -17.18 -12.78 -4.49
C ILE A 99 -17.70 -13.23 -5.86
N LYS A 100 -16.96 -12.95 -6.94
CA LYS A 100 -17.31 -13.44 -8.28
C LYS A 100 -17.27 -14.96 -8.38
N ALA A 101 -16.26 -15.60 -7.79
CA ALA A 101 -16.19 -17.05 -7.72
C ALA A 101 -17.38 -17.63 -6.93
N HIS A 102 -17.80 -16.98 -5.85
CA HIS A 102 -19.03 -17.38 -5.14
C HIS A 102 -20.29 -17.22 -6.02
N LEU A 103 -20.43 -16.09 -6.70
CA LEU A 103 -21.60 -15.81 -7.56
C LEU A 103 -21.65 -16.65 -8.85
N SER A 104 -20.53 -17.23 -9.29
CA SER A 104 -20.56 -18.15 -10.44
C SER A 104 -21.36 -19.41 -10.12
N ASP A 105 -21.28 -19.85 -8.88
CA ASP A 105 -21.95 -21.05 -8.39
C ASP A 105 -23.34 -20.67 -7.84
N PHE A 106 -23.43 -19.57 -7.09
CA PHE A 106 -24.67 -19.08 -6.46
C PHE A 106 -25.20 -17.80 -7.12
N LYS A 107 -25.77 -17.93 -8.32
CA LYS A 107 -26.23 -16.79 -9.14
C LYS A 107 -27.36 -15.97 -8.51
N HIS A 108 -28.19 -16.58 -7.66
CA HIS A 108 -29.36 -15.96 -7.04
C HIS A 108 -29.04 -15.14 -5.78
N ASP A 109 -27.79 -15.10 -5.33
CA ASP A 109 -27.37 -14.32 -4.16
C ASP A 109 -27.32 -12.82 -4.47
N LEU A 110 -28.43 -12.14 -4.21
CA LEU A 110 -28.62 -10.70 -4.43
C LEU A 110 -27.75 -9.85 -3.49
N ALA A 111 -27.51 -10.31 -2.26
CA ALA A 111 -26.75 -9.57 -1.27
C ALA A 111 -25.28 -9.46 -1.68
N ASN A 112 -24.67 -10.57 -2.10
CA ASN A 112 -23.29 -10.57 -2.58
C ASN A 112 -23.14 -9.85 -3.92
N ARG A 113 -24.16 -9.87 -4.78
CA ARG A 113 -24.20 -9.06 -6.01
C ARG A 113 -24.15 -7.55 -5.72
N TYR A 114 -24.95 -7.11 -4.75
CA TYR A 114 -24.91 -5.73 -4.27
C TYR A 114 -23.53 -5.36 -3.69
N HIS A 115 -22.95 -6.23 -2.85
CA HIS A 115 -21.62 -5.99 -2.28
C HIS A 115 -20.49 -5.99 -3.32
N LEU A 116 -20.59 -6.83 -4.36
CA LEU A 116 -19.67 -6.80 -5.49
C LEU A 116 -19.67 -5.43 -6.17
N ASN A 117 -20.86 -4.87 -6.45
CA ASN A 117 -20.99 -3.55 -7.07
C ASN A 117 -20.32 -2.44 -6.23
N LEU A 118 -20.46 -2.49 -4.90
CA LEU A 118 -19.80 -1.54 -4.00
C LEU A 118 -18.27 -1.65 -4.05
N ILE A 119 -17.75 -2.89 -4.07
CA ILE A 119 -16.31 -3.14 -4.12
C ILE A 119 -15.74 -2.70 -5.48
N GLU A 120 -16.41 -3.02 -6.58
CA GLU A 120 -15.98 -2.59 -7.92
C GLU A 120 -16.01 -1.07 -8.06
N SER A 121 -17.06 -0.42 -7.54
CA SER A 121 -17.12 1.05 -7.46
C SER A 121 -15.92 1.63 -6.69
N HIS A 122 -15.50 0.98 -5.61
CA HIS A 122 -14.32 1.38 -4.85
C HIS A 122 -13.01 1.21 -5.65
N ILE A 123 -12.86 0.08 -6.35
CA ILE A 123 -11.71 -0.20 -7.24
C ILE A 123 -11.61 0.90 -8.29
N TYR A 124 -12.72 1.29 -8.93
CA TYR A 124 -12.71 2.36 -9.93
C TYR A 124 -12.28 3.71 -9.34
N ARG A 125 -12.77 4.08 -8.16
CA ARG A 125 -12.36 5.32 -7.46
C ARG A 125 -10.87 5.33 -7.13
N LEU A 126 -10.34 4.24 -6.56
CA LEU A 126 -8.92 4.15 -6.24
C LEU A 126 -8.04 4.14 -7.50
N SER A 127 -8.48 3.44 -8.56
CA SER A 127 -7.74 3.43 -9.82
C SER A 127 -7.62 4.83 -10.42
N ARG A 128 -8.69 5.64 -10.36
CA ARG A 128 -8.69 7.04 -10.81
C ARG A 128 -7.68 7.86 -10.01
N TYR A 129 -7.68 7.72 -8.69
CA TYR A 129 -6.71 8.37 -7.80
C TYR A 129 -5.27 7.98 -8.16
N TYR A 130 -4.99 6.68 -8.26
CA TYR A 130 -3.64 6.19 -8.52
C TYR A 130 -3.10 6.51 -9.92
N LYS A 131 -3.99 6.64 -10.92
CA LYS A 131 -3.64 7.21 -12.24
C LYS A 131 -3.27 8.69 -12.15
N ARG A 132 -4.05 9.48 -11.39
CA ARG A 132 -3.79 10.92 -11.21
C ARG A 132 -2.44 11.18 -10.56
N ILE A 133 -2.02 10.35 -9.61
CA ILE A 133 -0.71 10.46 -8.93
C ILE A 133 0.41 9.66 -9.60
N PHE A 134 0.20 9.21 -10.85
CA PHE A 134 1.17 8.47 -11.67
C PHE A 134 1.77 7.23 -10.97
N ARG A 135 1.01 6.60 -10.08
CA ARG A 135 1.38 5.30 -9.48
C ARG A 135 0.97 4.13 -10.34
N LEU A 136 -0.12 4.29 -11.09
CA LEU A 136 -0.56 3.34 -12.10
C LEU A 136 -0.42 3.95 -13.50
N PRO A 137 -0.16 3.11 -14.53
CA PRO A 137 -0.21 3.54 -15.91
C PRO A 137 -1.57 4.18 -16.27
N LYS A 138 -1.57 5.22 -17.11
CA LYS A 138 -2.81 5.93 -17.52
C LYS A 138 -3.80 4.99 -18.21
N ASN A 139 -3.28 4.04 -18.99
CA ASN A 139 -4.03 3.00 -19.70
C ASN A 139 -4.44 1.81 -18.81
N TRP A 140 -4.07 1.77 -17.53
CA TRP A 140 -4.44 0.69 -16.63
C TRP A 140 -5.97 0.57 -16.54
N LYS A 141 -6.51 -0.64 -16.67
CA LYS A 141 -7.96 -0.88 -16.54
C LYS A 141 -8.18 -2.11 -15.67
N TYR A 142 -9.14 -2.02 -14.77
CA TYR A 142 -9.66 -3.19 -14.07
C TYR A 142 -10.53 -3.96 -15.08
N ILE A 143 -10.12 -5.19 -15.39
CA ILE A 143 -10.85 -6.06 -16.31
C ILE A 143 -11.73 -6.97 -15.46
N SER A 144 -13.05 -6.78 -15.59
CA SER A 144 -14.04 -7.52 -14.80
C SER A 144 -14.29 -8.95 -15.32
N ASN A 145 -13.87 -9.27 -16.54
CA ASN A 145 -14.34 -10.46 -17.27
C ASN A 145 -14.06 -11.80 -16.57
N ASN A 146 -15.12 -12.60 -16.50
CA ASN A 146 -15.23 -13.97 -15.98
C ASN A 146 -14.50 -15.04 -16.83
N ASN A 147 -13.57 -14.69 -17.71
CA ASN A 147 -12.90 -15.70 -18.52
C ASN A 147 -11.71 -16.26 -17.74
N LYS A 148 -11.86 -17.51 -17.25
CA LYS A 148 -10.87 -18.33 -16.52
C LYS A 148 -9.50 -18.51 -17.24
N ASN A 149 -9.23 -17.84 -18.36
CA ASN A 149 -8.09 -18.10 -19.25
C ASN A 149 -7.17 -16.89 -19.48
N LYS A 150 -6.72 -16.18 -18.43
CA LYS A 150 -5.63 -15.18 -18.56
C LYS A 150 -4.56 -15.19 -17.46
N LEU A 151 -4.63 -16.10 -16.48
CA LEU A 151 -3.55 -16.26 -15.50
C LEU A 151 -2.34 -17.06 -16.01
N THR A 152 -2.41 -17.65 -17.20
CA THR A 152 -1.32 -18.44 -17.79
C THR A 152 -0.33 -17.63 -18.62
N LYS A 153 -0.61 -16.36 -18.95
CA LYS A 153 0.31 -15.49 -19.72
C LYS A 153 1.10 -14.47 -18.88
N GLU A 154 0.83 -14.34 -17.58
CA GLU A 154 1.60 -13.41 -16.71
C GLU A 154 2.87 -14.02 -16.12
N LYS A 155 3.12 -15.32 -16.34
CA LYS A 155 4.42 -15.94 -16.02
C LYS A 155 5.61 -15.32 -16.80
N THR A 156 5.36 -14.50 -17.83
CA THR A 156 6.39 -13.79 -18.62
C THR A 156 6.63 -12.33 -18.22
N MET A 157 5.98 -11.81 -17.16
CA MET A 157 6.24 -10.46 -16.63
C MET A 157 7.06 -10.45 -15.34
N LYS A 158 7.76 -11.55 -15.02
CA LYS A 158 8.61 -11.66 -13.83
C LYS A 158 9.91 -10.85 -13.90
N ASP A 159 10.29 -10.31 -15.07
CA ASP A 159 11.60 -9.66 -15.27
C ASP A 159 11.57 -8.14 -15.48
N LYS A 160 10.42 -7.48 -15.35
CA LYS A 160 10.35 -6.01 -15.52
C LYS A 160 10.29 -5.32 -14.16
N THR A 161 11.45 -5.23 -13.51
CA THR A 161 11.66 -4.26 -12.45
C THR A 161 11.46 -2.84 -13.00
N ILE A 162 10.80 -1.97 -12.23
CA ILE A 162 10.69 -0.55 -12.56
C ILE A 162 12.12 0.01 -12.60
N PRO A 163 12.52 0.79 -13.63
CA PRO A 163 13.85 1.40 -13.65
C PRO A 163 14.07 2.19 -12.37
N LYS A 164 15.23 1.95 -11.72
CA LYS A 164 15.70 2.73 -10.57
C LYS A 164 15.52 4.22 -10.89
N ALA A 165 14.93 4.97 -9.95
CA ALA A 165 14.93 6.42 -10.05
C ALA A 165 16.39 6.87 -10.26
N LYS A 166 16.67 7.55 -11.38
CA LYS A 166 18.01 8.07 -11.68
C LYS A 166 18.46 8.92 -10.49
N ASN A 167 19.61 8.56 -9.91
CA ASN A 167 20.31 9.39 -8.94
C ASN A 167 20.81 10.64 -9.66
N ASN A 168 20.04 11.72 -9.65
CA ASN A 168 20.57 13.03 -10.00
C ASN A 168 21.22 13.60 -8.74
N GLN A 169 22.50 13.29 -8.53
CA GLN A 169 23.37 14.15 -7.74
C GLN A 169 23.63 15.42 -8.57
N SER A 170 22.87 16.47 -8.27
CA SER A 170 23.29 17.85 -8.50
C SER A 170 22.53 18.77 -7.53
N THR A 171 23.23 19.18 -6.48
CA THR A 171 23.07 20.40 -5.69
C THR A 171 21.99 21.40 -6.15
N ASN A 172 20.91 21.52 -5.38
CA ASN A 172 20.39 22.81 -4.91
C ASN A 172 19.26 22.58 -3.90
N ILE A 173 19.53 22.90 -2.64
CA ILE A 173 18.55 22.88 -1.55
C ILE A 173 17.59 24.06 -1.81
N LYS A 174 16.47 23.80 -2.48
CA LYS A 174 15.31 24.71 -2.44
C LYS A 174 14.46 24.31 -1.23
N HIS A 175 14.64 25.08 -0.17
CA HIS A 175 13.80 25.13 1.02
C HIS A 175 12.32 25.23 0.62
N TRP A 176 11.54 24.17 0.84
CA TRP A 176 10.08 24.25 0.73
C TRP A 176 9.54 24.74 2.07
N GLY A 177 9.02 25.97 2.04
CA GLY A 177 8.69 26.79 3.19
C GLY A 177 7.85 26.12 4.25
N TYR A 178 8.34 26.22 5.48
CA TYR A 178 7.49 26.37 6.64
C TYR A 178 6.70 27.68 6.47
N ARG A 179 5.37 27.61 6.55
CA ARG A 179 4.57 28.80 6.86
C ARG A 179 4.78 29.08 8.34
N GLU A 180 5.73 29.96 8.63
CA GLU A 180 5.76 30.69 9.90
C GLU A 180 4.52 31.59 9.95
N THR A 181 3.64 31.34 10.90
CA THR A 181 2.60 32.29 11.29
C THR A 181 3.18 33.17 12.39
N ASN A 182 3.50 34.41 12.07
CA ASN A 182 3.74 35.49 13.03
C ASN A 182 2.60 36.51 12.87
N ILE A 183 1.72 36.57 13.88
CA ILE A 183 1.29 37.72 14.70
C ILE A 183 0.56 37.09 15.90
#